data_AF-D4DME3-F1
#
_entry.id   AF-D4DME3-F1
#
_cell.length_a   1.000
_cell.length_b   1.000
_cell.length_c   1.000
_cell.angle_alpha   90.00
_cell.angle_beta   90.00
_cell.angle_gamma   90.00
#
_symmetry.space_group_name_H-M   'P 1'
#
loop_
_entity.id
_entity.type
_entity.pdbx_description
1 polymer ?
#
loop_
_entity_poly.entity_id
_entity_poly.type
_entity_poly.pdbx_seq_one_letter_code
_entity_poly.pdbx_strand_id
1 'polypeptide(L)'
;MKAAKKLVEQEVPVVWDILDEVIREHPIMLNRAPTLHRLGIQAFEPILIEGKAIQLHPLVCAAFNADFDGDQMAVHVPLSLEAQMEARTLMLASNNVLSPANGEPIIVPSQDIVLGLYYMTRDKINGLGEGSLFADVKEVHRAYHTKQVELGTKITVRLREWVKNEADEFEPVVTRYETTVGRALLSEILPKGLPFEYINKALKKKKFPN
;
A
#
# COMPACT_ATOMS: atom_id res chain seq x y z
N MET A 1 -3.15 12.70 -42.39
CA MET A 1 -3.78 11.56 -41.67
C MET A 1 -3.22 10.17 -42.03
N LYS A 2 -2.84 9.85 -43.30
CA LYS A 2 -2.29 8.50 -43.62
C LYS A 2 -0.88 8.21 -43.09
N ALA A 3 -0.02 9.22 -42.94
CA ALA A 3 1.36 9.04 -42.49
C ALA A 3 1.47 8.63 -41.01
N ALA A 4 0.75 9.32 -40.11
CA ALA A 4 0.75 8.99 -38.67
C ALA A 4 0.24 7.57 -38.40
N LYS A 5 -0.85 7.15 -39.07
CA LYS A 5 -1.36 5.78 -38.99
C LYS A 5 -0.29 4.75 -39.37
N LYS A 6 0.46 5.00 -40.44
CA LYS A 6 1.54 4.11 -40.89
C LYS A 6 2.69 4.03 -39.88
N LEU A 7 3.04 5.13 -39.20
CA LEU A 7 4.08 5.13 -38.17
C LEU A 7 3.68 4.32 -36.94
N VAL A 8 2.41 4.40 -36.53
CA VAL A 8 1.86 3.59 -35.43
C VAL A 8 1.83 2.11 -35.81
N GLU A 9 1.36 1.78 -37.02
CA GLU A 9 1.37 0.39 -37.53
C GLU A 9 2.78 -0.20 -37.67
N GLN A 10 3.81 0.64 -37.80
CA GLN A 10 5.22 0.24 -37.87
C GLN A 10 5.91 0.18 -36.50
N GLU A 11 5.22 0.56 -35.41
CA GLU A 11 5.72 0.54 -34.04
C GLU A 11 7.10 1.22 -33.87
N VAL A 12 7.31 2.32 -34.60
CA VAL A 12 8.58 3.07 -34.60
C VAL A 12 8.86 3.60 -33.18
N PRO A 13 10.13 3.62 -32.71
CA PRO A 13 10.47 4.03 -31.34
C PRO A 13 9.81 5.33 -30.85
N VAL A 14 9.72 6.34 -31.72
CA VAL A 14 9.11 7.65 -31.43
C VAL A 14 7.64 7.54 -30.99
N VAL A 15 6.91 6.51 -31.43
CA VAL A 15 5.51 6.29 -31.04
C VAL A 15 5.40 5.99 -29.55
N TRP A 16 6.37 5.29 -28.96
CA TRP A 16 6.37 4.96 -27.54
C TRP A 16 6.63 6.18 -26.67
N ASP A 17 7.55 7.07 -27.09
CA ASP A 17 7.81 8.34 -26.39
C ASP A 17 6.54 9.23 -26.38
N ILE A 18 5.85 9.33 -27.51
CA ILE A 18 4.59 10.07 -27.61
C ILE A 18 3.49 9.39 -26.80
N LEU A 19 3.43 8.06 -26.79
CA LEU A 19 2.44 7.33 -26.00
C LEU A 19 2.61 7.60 -24.50
N ASP A 20 3.84 7.60 -23.98
CA ASP A 20 4.13 7.93 -22.57
C ASP A 20 3.69 9.36 -22.21
N GLU A 21 3.88 10.32 -23.13
CA GLU A 21 3.40 11.68 -22.94
C GLU A 21 1.86 11.76 -22.94
N VAL A 22 1.18 11.05 -23.86
CA VAL A 22 -0.28 11.10 -24.01
C VAL A 22 -1.01 10.44 -22.85
N ILE A 23 -0.47 9.35 -22.29
CA ILE A 23 -1.10 8.66 -21.16
C ILE A 23 -0.83 9.35 -19.81
N ARG A 24 0.15 10.25 -19.76
CA ARG A 24 0.49 10.97 -18.54
C ARG A 24 -0.70 11.82 -18.14
N GLU A 25 -1.11 11.68 -16.87
CA GLU A 25 -2.30 12.33 -16.33
C GLU A 25 -3.63 12.00 -17.06
N HIS A 26 -3.67 10.93 -17.87
CA HIS A 26 -4.90 10.45 -18.52
C HIS A 26 -5.42 9.20 -17.78
N PRO A 27 -6.38 9.32 -16.84
CA PRO A 27 -6.86 8.18 -16.08
C PRO A 27 -7.62 7.20 -16.99
N ILE A 28 -7.49 5.90 -16.72
CA ILE A 28 -8.30 4.83 -17.32
C ILE A 28 -9.23 4.24 -16.28
N MET A 29 -10.37 3.68 -16.71
CA MET A 29 -11.27 2.97 -15.80
C MET A 29 -11.16 1.46 -16.02
N LEU A 30 -10.98 0.72 -14.92
CA LEU A 30 -11.04 -0.74 -14.91
C LEU A 30 -12.41 -1.18 -14.39
N ASN A 31 -12.97 -2.22 -15.02
CA ASN A 31 -14.23 -2.85 -14.61
C ASN A 31 -14.10 -4.38 -14.67
N ARG A 32 -14.56 -5.07 -13.62
CA ARG A 32 -14.71 -6.53 -13.60
C ARG A 32 -16.19 -6.89 -13.57
N ALA A 33 -16.63 -7.72 -14.52
CA ALA A 33 -18.00 -8.23 -14.56
C ALA A 33 -18.15 -9.50 -13.69
N PRO A 34 -19.29 -9.70 -13.00
CA PRO A 34 -20.43 -8.78 -12.88
C PRO A 34 -20.16 -7.63 -11.90
N THR A 35 -20.62 -6.42 -12.25
CA THR A 35 -20.48 -5.24 -11.39
C THR A 35 -21.57 -5.23 -10.32
N LEU A 36 -21.23 -5.57 -9.07
CA LEU A 36 -22.21 -5.67 -7.97
C LEU A 36 -22.45 -4.34 -7.23
N HIS A 37 -21.45 -3.45 -7.23
CA HIS A 37 -21.49 -2.19 -6.52
C HIS A 37 -20.55 -1.17 -7.17
N ARG A 38 -20.66 0.10 -6.78
CA ARG A 38 -19.88 1.20 -7.40
C ARG A 38 -18.36 0.96 -7.43
N LEU A 39 -17.81 0.26 -6.43
CA LEU A 39 -16.38 -0.04 -6.36
C LEU A 39 -15.90 -1.10 -7.37
N GLY A 40 -16.81 -1.74 -8.11
CA GLY A 40 -16.47 -2.64 -9.20
C GLY A 40 -16.05 -1.90 -10.48
N ILE A 41 -16.08 -0.56 -10.47
CA ILE A 41 -15.46 0.31 -11.47
C ILE A 41 -14.61 1.34 -10.74
N GLN A 42 -13.32 1.42 -11.05
CA GLN A 42 -12.43 2.43 -10.48
C GLN A 42 -11.48 2.97 -11.54
N ALA A 43 -11.04 4.22 -11.35
CA ALA A 43 -10.05 4.86 -12.19
C ALA A 43 -8.64 4.68 -11.65
N PHE A 44 -7.69 4.53 -12.56
CA PHE A 44 -6.26 4.37 -12.30
C PHE A 44 -5.44 5.21 -13.28
N GLU A 45 -4.25 5.59 -12.87
CA GLU A 45 -3.25 6.13 -13.80
C GLU A 45 -2.52 4.95 -14.47
N PRO A 46 -2.53 4.87 -15.82
CA PRO A 46 -1.89 3.77 -16.52
C PRO A 46 -0.36 3.87 -16.42
N ILE A 47 0.29 2.73 -16.25
CA ILE A 47 1.75 2.59 -16.35
C ILE A 47 2.03 1.61 -17.49
N LEU A 48 2.86 2.03 -18.45
CA LEU A 48 3.27 1.15 -19.55
C LEU A 48 4.11 0.00 -18.98
N ILE A 49 3.75 -1.21 -19.39
CA ILE A 49 4.46 -2.43 -19.04
C ILE A 49 4.67 -3.26 -20.30
N GLU A 50 5.70 -4.10 -20.26
CA GLU A 50 5.84 -5.18 -21.23
C GLU A 50 4.87 -6.32 -20.89
N GLY A 51 4.28 -6.94 -21.92
CA GLY A 51 3.35 -8.06 -21.77
C GLY A 51 1.93 -7.75 -22.22
N LYS A 52 1.03 -8.72 -22.02
CA LYS A 52 -0.38 -8.66 -22.48
C LYS A 52 -1.40 -8.75 -21.34
N ALA A 53 -0.93 -8.78 -20.10
CA ALA A 53 -1.77 -8.90 -18.90
C ALA A 53 -1.82 -7.56 -18.16
N ILE A 54 -2.99 -7.22 -17.63
CA ILE A 54 -3.18 -6.03 -16.79
C ILE A 54 -2.59 -6.32 -15.41
N GLN A 55 -1.77 -5.43 -14.89
CA GLN A 55 -1.32 -5.47 -13.49
C GLN A 55 -2.31 -4.67 -12.63
N LEU A 56 -2.83 -5.31 -11.58
CA LEU A 56 -3.78 -4.71 -10.65
C LEU A 56 -3.16 -4.65 -9.25
N HIS A 57 -3.35 -3.54 -8.55
CA HIS A 57 -2.84 -3.37 -7.20
C HIS A 57 -3.52 -4.37 -6.21
N PRO A 58 -2.77 -5.13 -5.39
CA PRO A 58 -3.36 -6.16 -4.54
C PRO A 58 -4.46 -5.67 -3.57
N LEU A 59 -4.34 -4.45 -3.05
CA LEU A 59 -5.32 -3.88 -2.11
C LEU A 59 -6.67 -3.52 -2.75
N VAL A 60 -6.77 -3.42 -4.08
CA VAL A 60 -8.06 -3.15 -4.74
C VAL A 60 -8.76 -4.43 -5.19
N CYS A 61 -8.11 -5.59 -5.10
CA CYS A 61 -8.68 -6.87 -5.54
C CYS A 61 -9.97 -7.20 -4.77
N ALA A 62 -10.02 -6.88 -3.47
CA ALA A 62 -11.22 -7.06 -2.65
C ALA A 62 -12.41 -6.24 -3.17
N ALA A 63 -12.17 -5.01 -3.66
CA ALA A 63 -13.19 -4.15 -4.24
C ALA A 63 -13.72 -4.69 -5.58
N PHE A 64 -12.87 -5.32 -6.39
CA PHE A 64 -13.32 -5.96 -7.64
C PHE A 64 -13.85 -7.38 -7.45
N ASN A 65 -13.75 -7.92 -6.23
CA ASN A 65 -13.91 -9.35 -5.94
C ASN A 65 -13.06 -10.23 -6.88
N ALA A 66 -11.88 -9.73 -7.25
CA ALA A 66 -11.00 -10.32 -8.25
C ALA A 66 -9.95 -11.23 -7.59
N ASP A 67 -9.56 -12.28 -8.30
CA ASP A 67 -8.37 -13.08 -8.04
C ASP A 67 -7.50 -13.14 -9.31
N PHE A 68 -6.42 -13.93 -9.26
CA PHE A 68 -5.42 -13.99 -10.34
C PHE A 68 -5.32 -15.38 -10.97
N ASP A 69 -6.45 -16.10 -11.06
CA ASP A 69 -6.51 -17.46 -11.63
C ASP A 69 -6.96 -17.51 -13.11
N GLY A 70 -7.25 -16.34 -13.70
CA GLY A 70 -7.74 -16.22 -15.08
C GLY A 70 -8.76 -15.11 -15.31
N ASP A 71 -9.13 -14.39 -14.24
CA ASP A 71 -10.01 -13.21 -14.29
C ASP A 71 -9.59 -12.19 -15.36
N GLN A 72 -10.60 -11.61 -16.02
CA GLN A 72 -10.43 -10.58 -17.04
C GLN A 72 -11.12 -9.28 -16.61
N MET A 73 -10.55 -8.15 -17.04
CA MET A 73 -11.11 -6.83 -16.78
C MET A 73 -11.21 -6.02 -18.07
N ALA A 74 -12.29 -5.25 -18.18
CA ALA A 74 -12.44 -4.28 -19.26
C ALA A 74 -11.71 -2.98 -18.89
N VAL A 75 -11.09 -2.37 -19.89
CA VAL A 75 -10.46 -1.04 -19.77
C VAL A 75 -11.28 -0.05 -20.58
N HIS A 76 -11.67 1.06 -19.96
CA HIS A 76 -12.37 2.15 -20.62
C HIS A 76 -11.54 3.43 -20.55
N VAL A 77 -11.48 4.16 -21.66
CA VAL A 77 -10.74 5.43 -21.76
C VAL A 77 -11.74 6.59 -21.76
N PRO A 78 -11.77 7.44 -20.72
CA PRO A 78 -12.58 8.66 -20.73
C PRO A 78 -12.01 9.63 -21.78
N LEU A 79 -12.87 10.10 -22.69
CA LEU A 79 -12.44 10.92 -23.83
C LEU A 79 -12.60 12.43 -23.56
N SER A 80 -13.75 12.86 -23.05
CA SER A 80 -13.99 14.29 -22.78
C SER A 80 -13.23 14.75 -21.53
N LEU A 81 -12.93 16.05 -21.48
CA LEU A 81 -12.24 16.64 -20.33
C LEU A 81 -13.06 16.47 -19.05
N GLU A 82 -14.38 16.62 -19.14
CA GLU A 82 -15.30 16.44 -18.02
C GLU A 82 -15.24 14.99 -17.50
N ALA A 83 -15.21 14.01 -18.39
CA ALA A 83 -15.10 12.59 -18.00
C ALA A 83 -13.74 12.26 -17.37
N GLN A 84 -12.65 12.85 -17.87
CA GLN A 84 -11.32 12.69 -17.27
C GLN A 84 -11.25 13.33 -15.88
N MET A 85 -11.83 14.52 -15.71
CA MET A 85 -11.93 15.21 -14.43
C MET A 85 -12.78 14.42 -13.43
N GLU A 86 -13.91 13.86 -13.86
CA GLU A 86 -14.77 13.02 -13.03
C GLU A 86 -14.04 11.73 -12.61
N ALA A 87 -13.39 11.04 -13.55
CA ALA A 87 -12.61 9.84 -13.26
C ALA A 87 -11.52 10.12 -12.22
N ARG A 88 -10.79 11.24 -12.37
CA ARG A 88 -9.72 11.65 -11.45
C ARG A 88 -10.25 12.09 -10.08
N THR A 89 -11.36 12.82 -10.04
CA THR A 89 -11.84 13.43 -8.78
C THR A 89 -12.70 12.46 -7.98
N LEU A 90 -13.51 11.63 -8.64
CA LEU A 90 -14.50 10.78 -7.97
C LEU A 90 -14.15 9.29 -8.03
N MET A 91 -13.61 8.82 -9.15
CA MET A 91 -13.46 7.38 -9.41
C MET A 91 -12.08 6.84 -9.10
N LEU A 92 -11.09 7.71 -8.87
CA LEU A 92 -9.72 7.30 -8.59
C LEU A 92 -9.67 6.35 -7.38
N ALA A 93 -8.92 5.26 -7.50
CA ALA A 93 -8.87 4.22 -6.46
C ALA A 93 -8.47 4.76 -5.08
N SER A 94 -7.62 5.79 -5.02
CA SER A 94 -7.21 6.47 -3.79
C SER A 94 -8.35 7.18 -3.05
N ASN A 95 -9.44 7.52 -3.73
CA ASN A 95 -10.59 8.20 -3.14
C ASN A 95 -11.61 7.20 -2.58
N ASN A 96 -11.47 5.92 -2.95
CA ASN A 96 -12.44 4.86 -2.71
C ASN A 96 -11.92 3.83 -1.69
N VAL A 97 -11.36 4.33 -0.59
CA VAL A 97 -10.74 3.51 0.47
C VAL A 97 -11.72 2.96 1.50
N LEU A 98 -12.92 3.55 1.60
CA LEU A 98 -14.00 3.12 2.49
C LEU A 98 -15.15 2.49 1.70
N SER A 99 -15.75 1.45 2.25
CA SER A 99 -16.97 0.84 1.75
C SER A 99 -18.15 1.80 1.89
N PRO A 100 -18.92 2.05 0.82
CA PRO A 100 -20.11 2.91 0.88
C PRO A 100 -21.25 2.30 1.72
N ALA A 101 -21.24 0.98 1.95
CA ALA A 101 -22.34 0.30 2.62
C ALA A 101 -22.29 0.45 4.16
N ASN A 102 -21.10 0.48 4.73
CA ASN A 102 -20.89 0.43 6.18
C ASN A 102 -19.79 1.40 6.69
N GLY A 103 -19.07 2.09 5.80
CA GLY A 103 -18.00 3.02 6.18
C GLY A 103 -16.68 2.36 6.61
N GLU A 104 -16.62 1.03 6.63
CA GLU A 104 -15.41 0.27 6.96
C GLU A 104 -14.37 0.36 5.82
N PRO A 105 -13.05 0.37 6.08
CA PRO A 105 -12.03 0.33 5.03
C PRO A 105 -12.16 -0.92 4.16
N ILE A 106 -12.11 -0.74 2.85
CA ILE A 106 -12.11 -1.86 1.89
C ILE A 106 -10.71 -2.26 1.44
N ILE A 107 -9.75 -1.33 1.55
CA ILE A 107 -8.34 -1.53 1.17
C ILE A 107 -7.52 -2.29 2.22
N VAL A 108 -8.15 -3.23 2.92
CA VAL A 108 -7.51 -4.00 4.00
C VAL A 108 -6.55 -5.02 3.38
N PRO A 109 -5.29 -5.11 3.87
CA PRO A 109 -4.36 -6.13 3.43
C PRO A 109 -4.96 -7.54 3.54
N SER A 110 -4.68 -8.39 2.56
CA SER A 110 -5.16 -9.77 2.50
C SER A 110 -3.99 -10.77 2.59
N GLN A 111 -4.34 -12.02 2.93
CA GLN A 111 -3.49 -13.22 2.82
C GLN A 111 -2.02 -12.99 3.24
N ASP A 112 -1.10 -12.94 2.28
CA ASP A 112 0.34 -12.91 2.50
C ASP A 112 0.84 -11.65 3.20
N ILE A 113 0.24 -10.49 2.94
CA ILE A 113 0.62 -9.24 3.61
C ILE A 113 0.28 -9.36 5.10
N VAL A 114 -0.90 -9.90 5.42
CA VAL A 114 -1.31 -10.15 6.81
C VAL A 114 -0.40 -11.18 7.46
N LEU A 115 -0.02 -12.24 6.74
CA LEU A 115 0.90 -13.26 7.25
C LEU A 115 2.29 -12.68 7.53
N GLY A 116 2.83 -11.86 6.65
CA GLY A 116 4.12 -11.17 6.83
C GLY A 116 4.11 -10.26 8.05
N LEU A 117 3.08 -9.42 8.18
CA LEU A 117 2.91 -8.54 9.35
C LEU A 117 2.72 -9.34 10.64
N TYR A 118 1.95 -10.42 10.62
CA TYR A 118 1.78 -11.31 11.77
C TYR A 118 3.09 -11.96 12.18
N TYR A 119 3.82 -12.54 11.22
CA TYR A 119 5.09 -13.21 11.46
C TYR A 119 6.12 -12.24 12.04
N MET A 120 6.21 -11.04 11.48
CA MET A 120 7.14 -10.00 11.92
C MET A 120 6.82 -9.48 13.33
N THR A 121 5.54 -9.38 13.70
CA THR A 121 5.11 -8.78 14.98
C THR A 121 4.87 -9.80 16.10
N ARG A 122 4.97 -11.09 15.80
CA ARG A 122 4.85 -12.18 16.78
C ARG A 122 6.12 -12.30 17.61
N ASP A 123 5.97 -12.43 18.92
CA ASP A 123 7.08 -12.68 19.83
C ASP A 123 7.48 -14.16 19.86
N LYS A 124 8.77 -14.39 20.13
CA LYS A 124 9.41 -15.69 20.30
C LYS A 124 10.03 -15.74 21.68
N ILE A 125 9.86 -16.87 22.37
CA ILE A 125 10.52 -17.14 23.65
C ILE A 125 11.93 -17.66 23.35
N ASN A 126 12.92 -17.21 24.12
CA ASN A 126 14.34 -17.54 23.94
C ASN A 126 14.84 -17.14 22.55
N GLY A 127 14.51 -15.91 22.15
CA GLY A 127 15.00 -15.32 20.91
C GLY A 127 16.50 -15.02 21.00
N LEU A 128 17.21 -15.08 19.87
CA LEU A 128 18.61 -14.69 19.83
C LEU A 128 18.75 -13.21 20.20
N GLY A 129 19.55 -12.90 21.22
CA GLY A 129 19.73 -11.53 21.71
C GLY A 129 18.56 -10.98 22.52
N GLU A 130 17.75 -11.86 23.12
CA GLU A 130 16.65 -11.47 24.03
C GLU A 130 17.15 -10.62 25.20
N GLY A 131 16.41 -9.54 25.50
CA GLY A 131 16.75 -8.58 26.55
C GLY A 131 17.76 -7.51 26.12
N SER A 132 18.16 -7.48 24.84
CA SER A 132 19.06 -6.44 24.32
C SER A 132 18.43 -5.04 24.39
N LEU A 133 19.27 -4.05 24.68
CA LEU A 133 18.92 -2.64 24.76
C LEU A 133 19.46 -1.91 23.54
N PHE A 134 18.59 -1.20 22.84
CA PHE A 134 18.92 -0.44 21.63
C PHE A 134 18.66 1.05 21.82
N ALA A 135 19.56 1.87 21.30
CA ALA A 135 19.50 3.32 21.38
C ALA A 135 18.47 3.93 20.41
N ASP A 136 18.27 3.31 19.25
CA ASP A 136 17.31 3.71 18.21
C ASP A 136 16.97 2.54 17.27
N VAL A 137 16.06 2.78 16.30
CA VAL A 137 15.65 1.77 15.30
C VAL A 137 16.78 1.45 14.31
N LYS A 138 17.71 2.37 14.04
CA LYS A 138 18.85 2.12 13.12
C LYS A 138 19.80 1.08 13.70
N GLU A 139 19.98 1.09 15.02
CA GLU A 139 20.76 0.07 15.71
C GLU A 139 20.07 -1.30 15.63
N VAL A 140 18.74 -1.34 15.76
CA VAL A 140 17.95 -2.55 15.58
C VAL A 140 18.11 -3.11 14.17
N HIS A 141 18.06 -2.26 13.12
CA HIS A 141 18.35 -2.65 11.73
C HIS A 141 19.72 -3.32 11.61
N ARG A 142 20.77 -2.69 12.14
CA ARG A 142 22.13 -3.23 12.08
C ARG A 142 22.23 -4.59 12.78
N ALA A 143 21.67 -4.71 13.99
CA ALA A 143 21.67 -5.96 14.74
C ALA A 143 20.91 -7.08 14.00
N TYR A 144 19.77 -6.75 13.38
CA TYR A 144 18.99 -7.69 12.58
C TYR A 144 19.74 -8.15 11.32
N HIS A 145 20.31 -7.22 10.56
CA HIS A 145 21.06 -7.53 9.34
C HIS A 145 22.36 -8.31 9.60
N THR A 146 23.00 -8.09 10.74
CA THR A 146 24.18 -8.86 11.20
C THR A 146 23.80 -10.18 11.87
N LYS A 147 22.50 -10.54 11.90
CA LYS A 147 21.96 -11.78 12.49
C LYS A 147 22.29 -11.93 13.99
N GLN A 148 22.42 -10.83 14.70
CA GLN A 148 22.60 -10.81 16.16
C GLN A 148 21.26 -10.90 16.91
N VAL A 149 20.16 -10.54 16.23
CA VAL A 149 18.79 -10.66 16.74
C VAL A 149 17.84 -11.19 15.67
N GLU A 150 16.75 -11.83 16.09
CA GLU A 150 15.66 -12.28 15.21
C GLU A 150 14.41 -11.39 15.33
N LEU A 151 13.52 -11.37 14.32
CA LEU A 151 12.30 -10.54 14.31
C LEU A 151 11.43 -10.69 15.57
N GLY A 152 11.26 -11.91 16.07
CA GLY A 152 10.43 -12.19 17.26
C GLY A 152 11.12 -11.96 18.60
N THR A 153 12.40 -11.54 18.60
CA THR A 153 13.19 -11.34 19.83
C THR A 153 12.65 -10.17 20.62
N LYS A 154 12.45 -10.36 21.92
CA LYS A 154 12.06 -9.29 22.86
C LYS A 154 13.26 -8.39 23.17
N ILE A 155 13.06 -7.09 22.98
CA ILE A 155 14.10 -6.06 23.09
C ILE A 155 13.53 -4.83 23.78
N THR A 156 14.43 -3.98 24.27
CA THR A 156 14.08 -2.65 24.76
C THR A 156 14.70 -1.61 23.85
N VAL A 157 13.89 -0.75 23.23
CA VAL A 157 14.36 0.25 22.25
C VAL A 157 13.75 1.62 22.54
N ARG A 158 14.48 2.69 22.23
CA ARG A 158 13.93 4.05 22.23
C ARG A 158 13.33 4.36 20.86
N LEU A 159 12.06 4.72 20.85
CA LEU A 159 11.33 5.10 19.65
C LEU A 159 11.01 6.60 19.70
N ARG A 160 11.06 7.24 18.54
CA ARG A 160 10.65 8.63 18.38
C ARG A 160 9.21 8.66 17.91
N GLU A 161 8.33 9.13 18.78
CA GLU A 161 6.92 9.35 18.49
C GLU A 161 6.64 10.83 18.25
N TRP A 162 5.47 11.12 17.69
CA TRP A 162 5.01 12.49 17.45
C TRP A 162 3.66 12.66 18.11
N VAL A 163 3.60 13.53 19.12
CA VAL A 163 2.38 13.82 19.87
C VAL A 163 1.89 15.21 19.48
N LYS A 164 0.57 15.39 19.40
CA LYS A 164 -0.03 16.69 19.15
C LYS A 164 -0.08 17.50 20.44
N ASN A 165 0.38 18.74 20.36
CA ASN A 165 0.27 19.71 21.46
C ASN A 165 -1.07 20.45 21.42
N GLU A 166 -1.32 21.28 22.43
CA GLU A 166 -2.52 22.14 22.52
C GLU A 166 -2.68 23.09 21.30
N ALA A 167 -1.59 23.37 20.58
CA ALA A 167 -1.57 24.16 19.35
C ALA A 167 -1.76 23.34 18.05
N ASP A 168 -2.10 22.05 18.16
CA ASP A 168 -2.22 21.07 17.05
C ASP A 168 -0.91 20.83 16.25
N GLU A 169 0.23 21.24 16.80
CA GLU A 169 1.56 20.97 16.25
C GLU A 169 2.13 19.64 16.75
N PHE A 170 2.91 18.96 15.90
CA PHE A 170 3.54 17.67 16.24
C PHE A 170 4.89 17.87 16.93
N GLU A 171 4.98 17.50 18.19
CA GLU A 171 6.24 17.49 18.94
C GLU A 171 6.85 16.09 19.03
N PRO A 172 8.18 15.97 18.83
CA PRO A 172 8.86 14.69 18.92
C PRO A 172 9.09 14.29 20.38
N VAL A 173 8.56 13.14 20.78
CA VAL A 173 8.77 12.55 22.11
C VAL A 173 9.57 11.25 21.94
N VAL A 174 10.59 11.06 22.77
CA VAL A 174 11.39 9.83 22.77
C VAL A 174 10.98 8.96 23.95
N THR A 175 10.33 7.85 23.65
CA THR A 175 9.82 6.91 24.65
C THR A 175 10.58 5.59 24.54
N ARG A 176 10.88 4.98 25.68
CA ARG A 176 11.49 3.63 25.72
C ARG A 176 10.39 2.59 25.81
N TYR A 177 10.40 1.63 24.88
CA TYR A 177 9.42 0.55 24.83
C TYR A 177 10.08 -0.81 25.00
N GLU A 178 9.39 -1.68 25.73
CA GLU A 178 9.60 -3.13 25.64
C GLU A 178 8.76 -3.67 24.49
N THR A 179 9.42 -4.24 23.49
CA THR A 179 8.78 -4.67 22.25
C THR A 179 9.57 -5.80 21.59
N THR A 180 9.27 -6.13 20.33
CA THR A 180 10.09 -7.06 19.54
C THR A 180 10.83 -6.33 18.43
N VAL A 181 11.91 -6.93 17.92
CA VAL A 181 12.67 -6.42 16.78
C VAL A 181 11.75 -6.06 15.61
N GLY A 182 10.87 -6.97 15.21
CA GLY A 182 9.99 -6.73 14.07
C GLY A 182 8.94 -5.63 14.30
N ARG A 183 8.44 -5.44 15.53
CA ARG A 183 7.55 -4.31 15.86
C ARG A 183 8.31 -2.98 15.84
N ALA A 184 9.55 -2.97 16.32
CA ALA A 184 10.42 -1.80 16.25
C ALA A 184 10.72 -1.39 14.81
N LEU A 185 11.03 -2.35 13.93
CA LEU A 185 11.21 -2.08 12.49
C LEU A 185 9.92 -1.55 11.85
N LEU A 186 8.76 -2.08 12.22
CA LEU A 186 7.46 -1.60 11.72
C LEU A 186 7.13 -0.17 12.15
N SER A 187 7.76 0.34 13.22
CA SER A 187 7.51 1.71 13.67
C SER A 187 7.91 2.78 12.66
N GLU A 188 8.83 2.49 11.74
CA GLU A 188 9.31 3.45 10.74
C GLU A 188 8.24 3.84 9.71
N ILE A 189 7.28 2.95 9.46
CA ILE A 189 6.18 3.20 8.52
C ILE A 189 4.96 3.85 9.19
N LEU A 190 4.97 4.00 10.52
CA LEU A 190 3.85 4.56 11.26
C LEU A 190 3.79 6.08 11.02
N PRO A 191 2.64 6.64 10.56
CA PRO A 191 2.51 8.07 10.36
C PRO A 191 2.58 8.83 11.69
N LYS A 192 2.98 10.10 11.61
CA LYS A 192 3.03 11.00 12.76
C LYS A 192 1.64 11.11 13.40
N GLY A 193 1.57 11.07 14.73
CA GLY A 193 0.32 11.14 15.48
C GLY A 193 -0.34 9.81 15.82
N LEU A 194 0.09 8.69 15.23
CA LEU A 194 -0.35 7.37 15.67
C LEU A 194 0.59 6.83 16.78
N PRO A 195 0.06 6.45 17.95
CA PRO A 195 0.84 5.85 19.02
C PRO A 195 1.45 4.49 18.64
N PHE A 196 2.66 4.20 19.13
CA PHE A 196 3.32 2.91 18.90
C PHE A 196 2.53 1.71 19.48
N GLU A 197 1.73 1.93 20.52
CA GLU A 197 0.81 0.96 21.12
C GLU A 197 -0.10 0.24 20.10
N TYR A 198 -0.45 0.90 18.99
CA TYR A 198 -1.27 0.29 17.93
C TYR A 198 -0.57 -0.87 17.23
N ILE A 199 0.76 -0.85 17.15
CA ILE A 199 1.57 -1.90 16.52
C ILE A 199 2.36 -2.73 17.54
N ASN A 200 2.36 -2.36 18.83
CA ASN A 200 3.05 -3.12 19.87
C ASN A 200 2.29 -4.40 20.31
N LYS A 201 1.76 -5.14 19.35
CA LYS A 201 1.02 -6.39 19.54
C LYS A 201 1.15 -7.25 18.29
N ALA A 202 0.96 -8.56 18.42
CA ALA A 202 0.85 -9.41 17.24
C ALA A 202 -0.33 -8.95 16.36
N LEU A 203 -0.02 -8.50 15.14
CA LEU A 203 -0.98 -7.99 14.16
C LEU A 203 -1.65 -9.18 13.47
N LYS A 204 -2.95 -9.32 13.71
CA LYS A 204 -3.81 -10.35 13.09
C LYS A 204 -4.82 -9.64 12.18
N LYS A 205 -5.42 -10.37 11.23
CA LYS A 205 -6.44 -9.80 10.29
C LYS A 205 -7.51 -8.94 10.99
N LYS A 206 -8.04 -9.39 12.13
CA LYS A 206 -9.07 -8.67 12.93
C LYS A 206 -8.59 -7.38 13.62
N LYS A 207 -7.28 -7.09 13.62
CA LYS A 207 -6.69 -5.94 14.33
C LYS A 207 -6.31 -4.78 13.42
N PHE A 208 -6.40 -4.96 12.10
CA PHE A 208 -6.51 -3.80 11.21
C PHE A 208 -7.88 -3.20 11.47
N PRO A 209 -8.01 -1.87 11.60
CA PRO A 209 -9.31 -1.26 11.79
C PRO A 209 -10.24 -1.75 10.68
N ASN A 210 -11.29 -2.46 11.10
CA ASN A 210 -12.57 -2.44 10.40
C ASN A 210 -13.05 -1.01 10.28
#